data_AF-A0AA39QEJ7-F1
#
_entry.id   AF-A0AA39QEJ7-F1
#
_cell.length_a   1.000
_cell.length_b   1.000
_cell.length_c   1.000
_cell.angle_alpha   90.00
_cell.angle_beta   90.00
_cell.angle_gamma   90.00
#
_symmetry.space_group_name_H-M   'P 1'
#
loop_
_entity.id
_entity.type
_entity.pdbx_description
1 polymer ?
#
loop_
_entity_poly.entity_id
_entity_poly.type
_entity_poly.pdbx_seq_one_letter_code
_entity_poly.pdbx_strand_id
1 'polypeptide(L)'
;MSAQVPQEELPILESVINIRNRLTALKKNRAEFIKASDVNSLYQAVVKQVTRLNDVRNDNDTYNNRLDTTLADVFTLLSLFYLTIGKTRDTPAIYSQLASMRQILNHMTESAVYNESDLAPFQRRLSDLRQIVQRDASTGKHPEALTKLLERQLGECDGIVRGLQEGLAVLSDELVPIHEKLVTLRRKLVALGSREGSHKAELKPIMEELRKIDSKRVDGRFLGPGGNVPSSQAICSSLLENCFEIAQEIKANEESKNVPESLKPIYDRLSEIRQELENLVLTHRWSLRETDLWNYSLSLQEIDKMRIDGKFMDSDGNRPDGQYVGIYSMCSFICYARCYGLIYRLLSSSEPVSEELMPIANKLNTVKKCLNEVLKIGGPWNPRDLYPYQLALHQIESRRKDGKFIGIDGTIPEGQGIVMAHLNECHELIEMLKESMDEAGEDDDDEEYDDDEEEESCSDAETPS
;
A
#
# COMPACT_ATOMS: atom_id res chain seq x y z
N MET A 1 25.66 -7.18 16.08
CA MET A 1 26.99 -7.29 15.41
C MET A 1 26.83 -8.22 14.22
N SER A 2 27.07 -7.76 13.00
CA SER A 2 26.97 -8.59 11.80
C SER A 2 28.09 -9.64 11.80
N ALA A 3 27.74 -10.90 11.53
CA ALA A 3 28.69 -11.99 11.42
C ALA A 3 29.76 -11.68 10.35
N GLN A 4 31.00 -12.13 10.60
CA GLN A 4 32.12 -11.93 9.67
C GLN A 4 31.81 -12.61 8.34
N VAL A 5 32.03 -11.88 7.25
CA VAL A 5 31.81 -12.39 5.90
C VAL A 5 32.96 -13.36 5.55
N PRO A 6 32.67 -14.62 5.15
CA PRO A 6 33.68 -15.57 4.70
C PRO A 6 34.53 -15.00 3.56
N GLN A 7 35.82 -15.37 3.49
CA GLN A 7 36.74 -14.84 2.47
C GLN A 7 36.26 -15.13 1.04
N GLU A 8 35.55 -16.24 0.83
CA GLU A 8 34.97 -16.64 -0.45
C GLU A 8 33.76 -15.77 -0.87
N GLU A 9 33.09 -15.15 0.10
CA GLU A 9 31.92 -14.27 -0.12
C GLU A 9 32.31 -12.79 -0.34
N LEU A 10 33.55 -12.38 0.00
CA LEU A 10 34.05 -11.02 -0.19
C LEU A 10 33.98 -10.51 -1.65
N PRO A 11 34.42 -11.25 -2.69
CA PRO A 11 34.33 -10.77 -4.06
C PRO A 11 32.87 -10.63 -4.53
N ILE A 12 31.97 -11.47 -4.02
CA ILE A 12 30.53 -11.37 -4.28
C ILE A 12 29.99 -10.10 -3.63
N LEU A 13 30.35 -9.83 -2.37
CA LEU A 13 29.97 -8.62 -1.65
C LEU A 13 30.40 -7.33 -2.37
N GLU A 14 31.63 -7.25 -2.84
CA GLU A 14 32.12 -6.07 -3.59
C GLU A 14 31.31 -5.84 -4.87
N SER A 15 30.99 -6.91 -5.60
CA SER A 15 30.20 -6.82 -6.81
C SER A 15 28.75 -6.37 -6.54
N VAL A 16 28.13 -6.89 -5.47
CA VAL A 16 26.78 -6.51 -5.04
C VAL A 16 26.74 -5.05 -4.58
N ILE A 17 27.77 -4.58 -3.88
CA ILE A 17 27.90 -3.16 -3.49
C ILE A 17 28.01 -2.27 -4.73
N ASN A 18 28.79 -2.67 -5.74
CA ASN A 18 28.89 -1.91 -6.99
C ASN A 18 27.53 -1.85 -7.72
N ILE A 19 26.82 -2.98 -7.80
CA ILE A 19 25.46 -3.02 -8.38
C ILE A 19 24.53 -2.08 -7.62
N ARG A 20 24.53 -2.13 -6.28
CA ARG A 20 23.75 -1.21 -5.43
C ARG A 20 24.06 0.26 -5.75
N ASN A 21 25.34 0.63 -5.87
CA ASN A 21 25.74 2.00 -6.16
C ASN A 21 25.27 2.46 -7.55
N ARG A 22 25.36 1.61 -8.57
CA ARG A 22 24.85 1.89 -9.92
C ARG A 22 23.34 2.10 -9.92
N LEU A 23 22.64 1.24 -9.20
CA LEU A 23 21.21 1.30 -8.98
C LEU A 23 20.77 2.57 -8.23
N THR A 24 21.50 2.99 -7.19
CA THR A 24 21.27 4.26 -6.49
C THR A 24 21.58 5.47 -7.39
N ALA A 25 22.60 5.38 -8.25
CA ALA A 25 22.90 6.43 -9.22
C ALA A 25 21.78 6.60 -10.26
N LEU A 26 21.23 5.49 -10.78
CA LEU A 26 20.06 5.51 -11.65
C LEU A 26 18.85 6.14 -10.96
N LYS A 27 18.62 5.83 -9.67
CA LYS A 27 17.54 6.44 -8.90
C LYS A 27 17.70 7.97 -8.80
N LYS A 28 18.93 8.46 -8.58
CA LYS A 28 19.20 9.91 -8.46
C LYS A 28 18.99 10.66 -9.77
N ASN A 29 19.08 9.99 -10.91
CA ASN A 29 18.80 10.61 -12.20
C ASN A 29 17.28 10.79 -12.39
N ARG A 30 16.80 12.02 -12.13
CA ARG A 30 15.41 12.43 -12.36
C ARG A 30 15.21 13.16 -13.68
N ALA A 31 16.27 13.43 -14.43
CA ALA A 31 16.19 14.15 -15.70
C ALA A 31 15.68 13.26 -16.84
N GLU A 32 15.86 11.95 -16.72
CA GLU A 32 15.46 10.96 -17.71
C GLU A 32 14.55 9.88 -17.09
N PHE A 33 13.70 9.30 -17.94
CA PHE A 33 12.90 8.14 -17.57
C PHE A 33 13.79 6.90 -17.39
N ILE A 34 13.41 6.03 -16.47
CA ILE A 34 14.15 4.80 -16.22
C ILE A 34 13.93 3.83 -17.38
N LYS A 35 15.01 3.46 -18.06
CA LYS A 35 14.97 2.52 -19.18
C LYS A 35 14.87 1.08 -18.71
N ALA A 36 13.99 0.32 -19.34
CA ALA A 36 13.84 -1.12 -19.08
C ALA A 36 15.13 -1.91 -19.37
N SER A 37 15.91 -1.51 -20.39
CA SER A 37 17.19 -2.14 -20.75
C SER A 37 18.20 -2.05 -19.61
N ASP A 38 18.29 -0.89 -18.97
CA ASP A 38 19.31 -0.62 -17.95
C ASP A 38 19.00 -1.42 -16.68
N VAL A 39 17.73 -1.47 -16.29
CA VAL A 39 17.27 -2.29 -15.16
C VAL A 39 17.46 -3.79 -15.44
N ASN A 40 17.13 -4.26 -16.64
CA ASN A 40 17.35 -5.66 -17.02
C ASN A 40 18.85 -6.02 -17.03
N SER A 41 19.72 -5.11 -17.45
CA SER A 41 21.17 -5.35 -17.43
C SER A 41 21.71 -5.52 -16.00
N LEU A 42 21.20 -4.72 -15.06
CA LEU A 42 21.54 -4.81 -13.64
C LEU A 42 20.92 -6.04 -13.00
N TYR A 43 19.70 -6.40 -13.37
CA TYR A 43 19.06 -7.66 -12.96
C TYR A 43 19.91 -8.88 -13.35
N GLN A 44 20.37 -8.95 -14.60
CA GLN A 44 21.24 -10.04 -15.06
C GLN A 44 22.58 -10.08 -14.31
N ALA A 45 23.12 -8.91 -13.92
CA ALA A 45 24.31 -8.85 -13.07
C ALA A 45 24.05 -9.41 -11.67
N VAL A 46 22.90 -9.09 -11.05
CA VAL A 46 22.50 -9.64 -9.74
C VAL A 46 22.33 -11.16 -9.81
N VAL A 47 21.62 -11.65 -10.83
CA VAL A 47 21.40 -13.08 -11.06
C VAL A 47 22.72 -13.87 -11.09
N LYS A 48 23.74 -13.35 -11.79
CA LYS A 48 25.06 -13.99 -11.85
C LYS A 48 25.70 -14.12 -10.48
N GLN A 49 25.56 -13.09 -9.63
CA GLN A 49 26.10 -13.11 -8.27
C GLN A 49 25.32 -14.04 -7.35
N VAL A 50 24.00 -14.10 -7.48
CA VAL A 50 23.13 -15.01 -6.71
C VAL A 50 23.42 -16.47 -7.08
N THR A 51 23.64 -16.75 -8.36
CA THR A 51 24.01 -18.11 -8.81
C THR A 51 25.34 -18.53 -8.19
N ARG A 52 26.35 -17.65 -8.26
CA ARG A 52 27.65 -17.88 -7.59
C ARG A 52 27.52 -18.05 -6.08
N LEU A 53 26.62 -17.30 -5.45
CA LEU A 53 26.38 -17.40 -4.02
C LEU A 53 25.75 -18.74 -3.64
N ASN A 54 24.82 -19.25 -4.45
CA ASN A 54 24.23 -20.57 -4.25
C ASN A 54 25.22 -21.71 -4.53
N ASP A 55 26.20 -21.51 -5.41
CA ASP A 55 27.26 -22.49 -5.64
C ASP A 55 28.23 -22.58 -4.43
N VAL A 56 28.39 -21.48 -3.69
CA VAL A 56 29.26 -21.39 -2.51
C VAL A 56 28.54 -21.80 -1.22
N ARG A 57 27.22 -21.54 -1.13
CA ARG A 57 26.41 -21.85 0.06
C ARG A 57 25.66 -23.16 -0.12
N ASN A 58 25.82 -24.09 0.82
CA ASN A 58 24.93 -25.24 0.93
C ASN A 58 23.55 -24.81 1.48
N ASP A 59 22.47 -25.44 1.01
CA ASP A 59 21.06 -25.12 1.34
C ASP A 59 20.71 -25.09 2.85
N ASN A 60 21.60 -25.56 3.72
CA ASN A 60 21.36 -25.75 5.15
C ASN A 60 21.89 -24.65 6.08
N ASP A 61 22.70 -23.70 5.59
CA ASP A 61 23.32 -22.70 6.49
C ASP A 61 22.58 -21.34 6.48
N THR A 62 22.03 -20.98 7.63
CA THR A 62 21.44 -19.66 7.91
C THR A 62 22.52 -18.64 8.26
N TYR A 63 23.21 -18.12 7.24
CA TYR A 63 24.11 -16.99 7.42
C TYR A 63 23.32 -15.67 7.36
N ASN A 64 23.23 -14.96 8.49
CA ASN A 64 22.77 -13.56 8.54
C ASN A 64 24.00 -12.63 8.45
N ASN A 65 24.65 -12.63 7.29
CA ASN A 65 25.89 -11.88 7.07
C ASN A 65 25.59 -10.49 6.50
N ARG A 66 26.61 -9.63 6.50
CA ARG A 66 26.55 -8.33 5.80
C ARG A 66 26.16 -8.48 4.33
N LEU A 67 26.59 -9.56 3.67
CA LEU A 67 26.21 -9.88 2.30
C LEU A 67 24.69 -10.00 2.13
N ASP A 68 24.02 -10.74 3.02
CA ASP A 68 22.57 -10.94 2.99
C ASP A 68 21.80 -9.64 3.16
N THR A 69 22.25 -8.78 4.07
CA THR A 69 21.66 -7.44 4.22
C THR A 69 21.82 -6.60 2.95
N THR A 70 23.00 -6.60 2.34
CA THR A 70 23.23 -5.84 1.10
C THR A 70 22.49 -6.42 -0.12
N LEU A 71 22.33 -7.73 -0.17
CA LEU A 71 21.61 -8.44 -1.21
C LEU A 71 20.11 -8.16 -1.07
N ALA A 72 19.57 -8.15 0.15
CA ALA A 72 18.20 -7.74 0.42
C ALA A 72 17.93 -6.28 0.01
N ASP A 73 18.88 -5.36 0.25
CA ASP A 73 18.77 -3.97 -0.20
C ASP A 73 18.71 -3.87 -1.73
N VAL A 74 19.60 -4.60 -2.41
CA VAL A 74 19.65 -4.64 -3.89
C VAL A 74 18.37 -5.22 -4.47
N PHE A 75 17.84 -6.31 -3.91
CA PHE A 75 16.58 -6.90 -4.36
C PHE A 75 15.37 -5.99 -4.08
N THR A 76 15.33 -5.33 -2.93
CA THR A 76 14.29 -4.35 -2.62
C THR A 76 14.28 -3.26 -3.67
N LEU A 77 15.44 -2.65 -3.92
CA LEU A 77 15.55 -1.57 -4.87
C LEU A 77 15.26 -2.05 -6.31
N LEU A 78 15.76 -3.22 -6.71
CA LEU A 78 15.50 -3.81 -8.01
C LEU A 78 14.01 -4.06 -8.23
N SER A 79 13.30 -4.55 -7.20
CA SER A 79 11.85 -4.73 -7.28
C SER A 79 11.11 -3.41 -7.49
N LEU A 80 11.54 -2.33 -6.82
CA LEU A 80 10.96 -1.00 -7.02
C LEU A 80 11.22 -0.48 -8.44
N PHE A 81 12.39 -0.78 -9.01
CA PHE A 81 12.68 -0.47 -10.42
C PHE A 81 11.78 -1.25 -11.39
N TYR A 82 11.50 -2.53 -11.12
CA TYR A 82 10.52 -3.29 -11.90
C TYR A 82 9.11 -2.72 -11.80
N LEU A 83 8.71 -2.23 -10.61
CA LEU A 83 7.44 -1.52 -10.44
C LEU A 83 7.42 -0.21 -11.26
N THR A 84 8.48 0.60 -11.25
CA THR A 84 8.53 1.85 -12.04
C THR A 84 8.46 1.63 -13.56
N ILE A 85 8.94 0.48 -14.04
CA ILE A 85 8.88 0.12 -15.46
C ILE A 85 7.48 -0.42 -15.83
N GLY A 86 6.60 -0.69 -14.86
CA GLY A 86 5.27 -1.24 -15.07
C GLY A 86 5.20 -2.76 -15.01
N LYS A 87 6.31 -3.44 -14.70
CA LYS A 87 6.45 -4.92 -14.62
C LYS A 87 5.96 -5.49 -13.31
N THR A 88 4.75 -5.11 -12.88
CA THR A 88 4.22 -5.49 -11.56
C THR A 88 3.91 -6.98 -11.44
N ARG A 89 3.80 -7.70 -12.56
CA ARG A 89 3.49 -9.14 -12.64
C ARG A 89 4.71 -10.03 -12.84
N ASP A 90 5.91 -9.46 -12.89
CA ASP A 90 7.16 -10.22 -12.98
C ASP A 90 7.65 -10.58 -11.56
N THR A 91 8.21 -11.78 -11.44
CA THR A 91 8.80 -12.31 -10.19
C THR A 91 9.67 -11.32 -9.40
N PRO A 92 10.56 -10.51 -10.00
CA PRO A 92 11.41 -9.58 -9.25
C PRO A 92 10.65 -8.43 -8.58
N ALA A 93 9.47 -8.04 -9.10
CA ALA A 93 8.66 -6.93 -8.55
C ALA A 93 8.03 -7.28 -7.19
N ILE A 94 7.89 -8.58 -6.90
CA ILE A 94 7.22 -9.09 -5.70
C ILE A 94 8.04 -8.84 -4.44
N TYR A 95 9.37 -8.75 -4.56
CA TYR A 95 10.27 -8.74 -3.40
C TYR A 95 9.98 -7.59 -2.41
N SER A 96 9.79 -6.35 -2.87
CA SER A 96 9.49 -5.21 -1.98
C SER A 96 8.16 -5.37 -1.24
N GLN A 97 7.15 -5.94 -1.92
CA GLN A 97 5.85 -6.21 -1.31
C GLN A 97 5.99 -7.29 -0.24
N LEU A 98 6.71 -8.38 -0.55
CA LEU A 98 6.96 -9.47 0.39
C LEU A 98 7.77 -9.02 1.61
N ALA A 99 8.83 -8.24 1.40
CA ALA A 99 9.65 -7.67 2.47
C ALA A 99 8.82 -6.76 3.39
N SER A 100 7.95 -5.92 2.81
CA SER A 100 7.04 -5.05 3.57
C SER A 100 6.00 -5.86 4.35
N MET A 101 5.41 -6.90 3.74
CA MET A 101 4.47 -7.81 4.39
C MET A 101 5.12 -8.54 5.56
N ARG A 102 6.33 -9.09 5.37
CA ARG A 102 7.09 -9.76 6.43
C ARG A 102 7.28 -8.84 7.63
N GLN A 103 7.64 -7.58 7.40
CA GLN A 103 7.87 -6.64 8.49
C GLN A 103 6.58 -6.26 9.24
N ILE A 104 5.46 -6.15 8.53
CA ILE A 104 4.15 -5.98 9.15
C ILE A 104 3.76 -7.21 10.00
N LEU A 105 4.01 -8.42 9.49
CA LEU A 105 3.68 -9.67 10.19
C LEU A 105 4.55 -9.90 11.43
N ASN A 106 5.86 -9.60 11.35
CA ASN A 106 6.75 -9.61 12.51
C ASN A 106 6.26 -8.64 13.58
N HIS A 107 5.86 -7.43 13.18
CA HIS A 107 5.27 -6.46 14.09
C HIS A 107 3.94 -6.94 14.70
N MET A 108 3.08 -7.61 13.94
CA MET A 108 1.85 -8.21 14.49
C MET A 108 2.17 -9.28 15.53
N THR A 109 3.21 -10.08 15.30
CA THR A 109 3.69 -11.11 16.24
C THR A 109 4.18 -10.48 17.55
N GLU A 110 5.00 -9.43 17.45
CA GLU A 110 5.55 -8.72 18.62
C GLU A 110 4.49 -7.90 19.39
N SER A 111 3.56 -7.27 18.68
CA SER A 111 2.53 -6.43 19.32
C SER A 111 1.39 -7.25 19.94
N ALA A 112 1.15 -8.46 19.43
CA ALA A 112 -0.01 -9.29 19.76
C ALA A 112 -1.36 -8.57 19.54
N VAL A 113 -1.44 -7.64 18.58
CA VAL A 113 -2.65 -6.86 18.25
C VAL A 113 -3.17 -7.21 16.86
N TYR A 114 -3.75 -8.40 16.72
CA TYR A 114 -4.26 -8.88 15.43
C TYR A 114 -5.55 -9.68 15.59
N ASN A 115 -6.43 -9.58 14.59
CA ASN A 115 -7.66 -10.38 14.48
C ASN A 115 -7.61 -11.25 13.21
N GLU A 116 -8.52 -12.21 13.10
CA GLU A 116 -8.61 -13.08 11.92
C GLU A 116 -8.87 -12.28 10.62
N SER A 117 -9.71 -11.25 10.73
CA SER A 117 -9.99 -10.32 9.62
C SER A 117 -8.77 -9.52 9.15
N ASP A 118 -7.78 -9.30 10.00
CA ASP A 118 -6.54 -8.62 9.62
C ASP A 118 -5.58 -9.58 8.88
N LEU A 119 -5.62 -10.89 9.18
CA LEU A 119 -4.73 -11.89 8.58
C LEU A 119 -5.22 -12.36 7.19
N ALA A 120 -6.54 -12.42 6.98
CA ALA A 120 -7.13 -12.92 5.73
C ALA A 120 -6.63 -12.21 4.44
N PRO A 121 -6.45 -10.87 4.40
CA PRO A 121 -5.88 -10.20 3.23
C PRO A 121 -4.43 -10.62 2.93
N PHE A 122 -3.61 -10.88 3.96
CA PHE A 122 -2.23 -11.32 3.77
C PHE A 122 -2.19 -12.73 3.17
N GLN A 123 -3.09 -13.63 3.59
CA GLN A 123 -3.17 -14.98 3.02
C GLN A 123 -3.53 -14.98 1.54
N ARG A 124 -4.58 -14.22 1.19
CA ARG A 124 -4.99 -14.07 -0.22
C ARG A 124 -3.82 -13.53 -1.04
N ARG A 125 -3.17 -12.47 -0.56
CA ARG A 125 -2.03 -11.89 -1.28
C ARG A 125 -0.86 -12.86 -1.40
N LEU A 126 -0.48 -13.57 -0.34
CA LEU A 126 0.61 -14.56 -0.40
C LEU A 126 0.30 -15.68 -1.40
N SER A 127 -0.96 -16.10 -1.49
CA SER A 127 -1.39 -17.06 -2.50
C SER A 127 -1.29 -16.52 -3.92
N ASP A 128 -1.68 -15.27 -4.16
CA ASP A 128 -1.55 -14.60 -5.46
C ASP A 128 -0.07 -14.48 -5.86
N LEU A 129 0.78 -14.04 -4.93
CA LEU A 129 2.22 -13.89 -5.16
C LEU A 129 2.87 -15.25 -5.47
N ARG A 130 2.46 -16.31 -4.77
CA ARG A 130 2.93 -17.67 -5.05
C ARG A 130 2.53 -18.14 -6.46
N GLN A 131 1.31 -17.85 -6.89
CA GLN A 131 0.87 -18.20 -8.26
C GLN A 131 1.72 -17.48 -9.33
N ILE A 132 2.10 -16.22 -9.09
CA ILE A 132 2.96 -15.48 -10.03
C ILE A 132 4.34 -16.14 -10.12
N VAL A 133 4.96 -16.48 -8.98
CA VAL A 133 6.28 -17.15 -8.95
C VAL A 133 6.22 -18.52 -9.62
N GLN A 134 5.19 -19.32 -9.36
CA GLN A 134 5.03 -20.65 -9.97
C GLN A 134 4.82 -20.59 -11.49
N ARG A 135 4.05 -19.61 -11.97
CA ARG A 135 3.85 -19.38 -13.41
C ARG A 135 5.15 -18.98 -14.10
N ASP A 136 5.92 -18.10 -13.47
CA ASP A 136 7.18 -17.63 -14.06
C ASP A 136 8.27 -18.72 -14.02
N ALA A 137 8.25 -19.57 -12.99
CA ALA A 137 9.08 -20.76 -12.89
C ALA A 137 8.76 -21.79 -13.99
N SER A 138 7.49 -22.09 -14.24
CA SER A 138 7.08 -23.02 -15.30
C SER A 138 7.36 -22.51 -16.71
N THR A 139 7.39 -21.18 -16.89
CA THR A 139 7.74 -20.55 -18.16
C THR A 139 9.26 -20.44 -18.37
N GLY A 140 10.08 -20.71 -17.35
CA GLY A 140 11.54 -20.58 -17.42
C GLY A 140 12.05 -19.16 -17.68
N LYS A 141 11.23 -18.13 -17.38
CA LYS A 141 11.57 -16.72 -17.63
C LYS A 141 12.69 -16.20 -16.74
N HIS A 142 12.83 -16.79 -15.56
CA HIS A 142 13.81 -16.41 -14.56
C HIS A 142 14.65 -17.61 -14.13
N PRO A 143 15.89 -17.39 -13.68
CA PRO A 143 16.75 -18.46 -13.16
C PRO A 143 16.11 -19.18 -11.97
N GLU A 144 16.26 -20.50 -11.93
CA GLU A 144 15.73 -21.36 -10.86
C GLU A 144 16.24 -20.95 -9.46
N ALA A 145 17.45 -20.40 -9.39
CA ALA A 145 18.02 -19.85 -8.16
C ALA A 145 17.17 -18.71 -7.55
N LEU A 146 16.58 -17.85 -8.40
CA LEU A 146 15.77 -16.72 -7.93
C LEU A 146 14.37 -17.17 -7.52
N THR A 147 13.76 -18.08 -8.28
CA THR A 147 12.43 -18.61 -7.95
C THR A 147 12.48 -19.38 -6.64
N LYS A 148 13.52 -20.20 -6.42
CA LYS A 148 13.75 -20.89 -5.14
C LYS A 148 13.92 -19.93 -3.96
N LEU A 149 14.69 -18.85 -4.14
CA LEU A 149 14.88 -17.85 -3.08
C LEU A 149 13.54 -17.21 -2.68
N LEU A 150 12.73 -16.82 -3.66
CA LEU A 150 11.42 -16.20 -3.41
C LEU A 150 10.40 -17.19 -2.85
N GLU A 151 10.42 -18.45 -3.29
CA GLU A 151 9.60 -19.51 -2.69
C GLU A 151 9.96 -19.74 -1.22
N ARG A 152 11.25 -19.72 -0.87
CA ARG A 152 11.70 -19.79 0.52
C ARG A 152 11.17 -18.61 1.34
N GLN A 153 11.31 -17.39 0.82
CA GLN A 153 10.82 -16.19 1.52
C GLN A 153 9.28 -16.16 1.64
N LEU A 154 8.55 -16.65 0.63
CA LEU A 154 7.10 -16.84 0.70
C LEU A 154 6.74 -17.88 1.77
N GLY A 155 7.49 -18.98 1.84
CA GLY A 155 7.34 -20.00 2.88
C GLY A 155 7.60 -19.48 4.29
N GLU A 156 8.61 -18.63 4.47
CA GLU A 156 8.88 -17.93 5.75
C GLU A 156 7.69 -17.05 6.15
N CYS A 157 7.15 -16.25 5.22
CA CYS A 157 6.00 -15.39 5.50
C CYS A 157 4.74 -16.19 5.84
N ASP A 158 4.47 -17.26 5.09
CA ASP A 158 3.37 -18.19 5.38
C ASP A 158 3.53 -18.87 6.74
N GLY A 159 4.76 -19.22 7.12
CA GLY A 159 5.07 -19.78 8.44
C GLY A 159 4.69 -18.81 9.56
N ILE A 160 5.01 -17.52 9.40
CA ILE A 160 4.63 -16.47 10.36
C ILE A 160 3.10 -16.32 10.42
N VAL A 161 2.42 -16.24 9.27
CA VAL A 161 0.94 -16.13 9.23
C VAL A 161 0.29 -17.35 9.89
N ARG A 162 0.78 -18.56 9.59
CA ARG A 162 0.26 -19.78 10.22
C ARG A 162 0.48 -19.77 11.73
N GLY A 163 1.65 -19.35 12.21
CA GLY A 163 1.90 -19.20 13.64
C GLY A 163 0.95 -18.20 14.32
N LEU A 164 0.64 -17.08 13.66
CA LEU A 164 -0.34 -16.11 14.14
C LEU A 164 -1.76 -16.71 14.17
N GLN A 165 -2.14 -17.48 13.15
CA GLN A 165 -3.44 -18.15 13.09
C GLN A 165 -3.57 -19.25 14.14
N GLU A 166 -2.54 -20.05 14.36
CA GLU A 166 -2.49 -21.03 15.45
C GLU A 166 -2.63 -20.33 16.80
N GLY A 167 -2.01 -19.14 16.97
CA GLY A 167 -2.19 -18.29 18.14
C GLY A 167 -3.65 -17.81 18.34
N LEU A 168 -4.37 -17.49 17.26
CA LEU A 168 -5.79 -17.15 17.32
C LEU A 168 -6.68 -18.36 17.58
N ALA A 169 -6.35 -19.53 17.03
CA ALA A 169 -7.14 -20.76 17.18
C ALA A 169 -7.17 -21.27 18.62
N VAL A 170 -6.22 -20.85 19.46
CA VAL A 170 -6.21 -21.12 20.91
C VAL A 170 -7.30 -20.31 21.65
N LEU A 171 -7.83 -19.23 21.04
CA LEU A 171 -8.93 -18.46 21.62
C LEU A 171 -10.24 -19.28 21.56
N SER A 172 -10.88 -19.50 22.71
CA SER A 172 -12.24 -20.03 22.74
C SER A 172 -13.21 -19.09 22.04
N ASP A 173 -14.20 -19.63 21.31
CA ASP A 173 -15.19 -18.88 20.51
C ASP A 173 -15.88 -17.72 21.27
N GLU A 174 -16.03 -17.84 22.59
CA GLU A 174 -16.64 -16.81 23.45
C GLU A 174 -15.72 -15.63 23.76
N LEU A 175 -14.40 -15.85 23.76
CA LEU A 175 -13.39 -14.83 24.01
C LEU A 175 -12.99 -14.08 22.74
N VAL A 176 -13.27 -14.62 21.56
CA VAL A 176 -13.05 -13.95 20.27
C VAL A 176 -13.68 -12.55 20.21
N PRO A 177 -14.98 -12.35 20.49
CA PRO A 177 -15.59 -11.00 20.43
C PRO A 177 -15.06 -10.05 21.51
N ILE A 178 -14.54 -10.57 22.62
CA ILE A 178 -13.90 -9.75 23.67
C ILE A 178 -12.51 -9.34 23.20
N HIS A 179 -11.74 -10.28 22.65
CA HIS A 179 -10.43 -10.04 22.08
C HIS A 179 -10.48 -8.99 20.95
N GLU A 180 -11.42 -9.11 20.01
CA GLU A 180 -11.59 -8.14 18.93
C GLU A 180 -11.92 -6.73 19.45
N LYS A 181 -12.77 -6.63 20.48
CA LYS A 181 -13.09 -5.36 21.13
C LYS A 181 -11.89 -4.78 21.86
N LEU A 182 -11.09 -5.60 22.55
CA LEU A 182 -9.86 -5.16 23.20
C LEU A 182 -8.80 -4.71 22.18
N VAL A 183 -8.65 -5.42 21.07
CA VAL A 183 -7.76 -5.06 19.96
C VAL A 183 -8.17 -3.72 19.35
N THR A 184 -9.46 -3.50 19.10
CA THR A 184 -9.95 -2.21 18.57
C THR A 184 -9.78 -1.07 19.57
N LEU A 185 -10.03 -1.29 20.86
CA LEU A 185 -9.78 -0.31 21.91
C LEU A 185 -8.29 0.02 22.05
N ARG A 186 -7.41 -0.99 21.99
CA ARG A 186 -5.95 -0.79 22.00
C ARG A 186 -5.50 0.05 20.81
N ARG A 187 -6.00 -0.22 19.60
CA ARG A 187 -5.73 0.59 18.41
C ARG A 187 -6.16 2.04 18.59
N LYS A 188 -7.34 2.28 19.17
CA LYS A 188 -7.83 3.65 19.48
C LYS A 188 -6.95 4.36 20.51
N LEU A 189 -6.59 3.69 21.60
CA LEU A 189 -5.71 4.25 22.65
C LEU A 189 -4.35 4.65 22.10
N VAL A 190 -3.72 3.78 21.32
CA VAL A 190 -2.44 4.11 20.69
C VAL A 190 -2.59 5.29 19.72
N ALA A 191 -3.64 5.29 18.90
CA ALA A 191 -3.89 6.39 17.98
C ALA A 191 -4.04 7.73 18.73
N LEU A 192 -4.71 7.73 19.88
CA LEU A 192 -4.77 8.89 20.78
C LEU A 192 -3.41 9.28 21.34
N GLY A 193 -2.63 8.31 21.82
CA GLY A 193 -1.28 8.54 22.34
C GLY A 193 -0.31 9.11 21.30
N SER A 194 -0.58 8.93 20.00
CA SER A 194 0.21 9.49 18.90
C SER A 194 -0.21 10.90 18.46
N ARG A 195 -1.34 11.43 18.95
CA ARG A 195 -1.83 12.77 18.63
C ARG A 195 -1.34 13.77 19.66
N GLU A 196 -0.95 14.96 19.21
CA GLU A 196 -0.61 16.06 20.11
C GLU A 196 -1.89 16.76 20.60
N GLY A 197 -2.05 16.94 21.91
CA GLY A 197 -3.19 17.68 22.48
C GLY A 197 -3.85 17.03 23.71
N SER A 198 -4.92 17.65 24.19
CA SER A 198 -5.74 17.15 25.31
C SER A 198 -6.74 16.12 24.81
N HIS A 199 -6.64 14.88 25.29
CA HIS A 199 -7.46 13.75 24.82
C HIS A 199 -8.58 13.38 25.81
N LYS A 200 -8.84 14.19 26.83
CA LYS A 200 -9.85 13.92 27.88
C LYS A 200 -11.24 13.56 27.35
N ALA A 201 -11.67 14.15 26.23
CA ALA A 201 -12.98 13.89 25.63
C ALA A 201 -13.04 12.52 24.93
N GLU A 202 -11.95 12.10 24.29
CA GLU A 202 -11.87 10.82 23.55
C GLU A 202 -11.42 9.65 24.45
N LEU A 203 -10.69 9.93 25.55
CA LEU A 203 -10.22 8.92 26.51
C LEU A 203 -11.34 8.42 27.46
N LYS A 204 -12.24 9.30 27.90
CA LYS A 204 -13.39 8.94 28.76
C LYS A 204 -14.25 7.81 28.21
N PRO A 205 -14.75 7.85 26.96
CA PRO A 205 -15.59 6.77 26.42
C PRO A 205 -14.80 5.46 26.30
N ILE A 206 -13.50 5.52 25.98
CA ILE A 206 -12.66 4.32 25.92
C ILE A 206 -12.46 3.72 27.31
N MET A 207 -12.20 4.54 28.34
CA MET A 207 -12.11 4.06 29.72
C MET A 207 -13.41 3.43 30.22
N GLU A 208 -14.57 3.97 29.83
CA GLU A 208 -15.87 3.39 30.15
C GLU A 208 -16.08 2.04 29.45
N GLU A 209 -15.68 1.91 28.18
CA GLU A 209 -15.72 0.63 27.46
C GLU A 209 -14.77 -0.41 28.07
N LEU A 210 -13.55 -0.02 28.47
CA LEU A 210 -12.63 -0.89 29.18
C LEU A 210 -13.19 -1.37 30.52
N ARG A 211 -13.81 -0.48 31.30
CA ARG A 211 -14.48 -0.84 32.56
C ARG A 211 -15.67 -1.77 32.35
N LYS A 212 -16.44 -1.60 31.27
CA LYS A 212 -17.53 -2.52 30.90
C LYS A 212 -17.01 -3.91 30.52
N ILE A 213 -15.81 -3.99 29.96
CA ILE A 213 -15.16 -5.28 29.67
C ILE A 213 -14.60 -5.89 30.96
N ASP A 214 -14.03 -5.07 31.84
CA ASP A 214 -13.53 -5.50 33.15
C ASP A 214 -14.64 -6.00 34.08
N SER A 215 -15.83 -5.38 34.05
CA SER A 215 -16.99 -5.82 34.83
C SER A 215 -17.55 -7.19 34.41
N LYS A 216 -17.11 -7.73 33.26
CA LYS A 216 -17.43 -9.10 32.83
C LYS A 216 -16.50 -10.13 33.44
N ARG A 217 -15.43 -9.71 34.13
CA ARG A 217 -14.55 -10.59 34.87
C ARG A 217 -15.17 -10.91 36.22
N VAL A 218 -15.04 -12.17 36.62
CA VAL A 218 -15.31 -12.63 37.97
C VAL A 218 -13.97 -13.09 38.54
N ASP A 219 -13.57 -12.55 39.68
CA ASP A 219 -12.27 -12.83 40.33
C ASP A 219 -11.04 -12.64 39.43
N GLY A 220 -11.06 -11.59 38.59
CA GLY A 220 -9.97 -11.28 37.66
C GLY A 220 -9.88 -12.22 36.45
N ARG A 221 -10.87 -13.11 36.27
CA ARG A 221 -10.92 -14.07 35.17
C ARG A 221 -12.18 -13.96 34.31
N PHE A 222 -12.01 -14.14 33.00
CA PHE A 222 -13.14 -14.34 32.09
C PHE A 222 -13.59 -15.79 32.21
N LEU A 223 -14.84 -16.01 32.59
CA LEU A 223 -15.42 -17.34 32.73
C LEU A 223 -16.17 -17.73 31.45
N GLY A 224 -15.97 -18.96 30.99
CA GLY A 224 -16.77 -19.57 29.91
C GLY A 224 -18.11 -20.11 30.43
N PRO A 225 -18.91 -20.79 29.58
CA PRO A 225 -20.22 -21.28 29.97
C PRO A 225 -20.02 -22.43 30.96
N GLY A 226 -20.56 -22.28 32.17
CA GLY A 226 -20.40 -23.26 33.25
C GLY A 226 -19.22 -23.01 34.21
N GLY A 227 -18.57 -21.83 34.17
CA GLY A 227 -17.55 -21.45 35.16
C GLY A 227 -16.16 -22.03 34.90
N ASN A 228 -15.93 -22.60 33.71
CA ASN A 228 -14.61 -23.05 33.29
C ASN A 228 -13.76 -21.86 32.88
N VAL A 229 -12.49 -21.86 33.29
CA VAL A 229 -11.50 -20.85 32.88
C VAL A 229 -10.90 -21.25 31.53
N PRO A 230 -11.10 -20.48 30.45
CA PRO A 230 -10.51 -20.78 29.16
C PRO A 230 -8.99 -20.64 29.19
N SER A 231 -8.26 -21.52 28.50
CA SER A 231 -6.78 -21.49 28.44
C SER A 231 -6.23 -20.17 27.87
N SER A 232 -6.98 -19.50 27.00
CA SER A 232 -6.62 -18.21 26.38
C SER A 232 -6.98 -16.98 27.21
N GLN A 233 -7.54 -17.17 28.40
CA GLN A 233 -7.97 -16.08 29.28
C GLN A 233 -6.80 -15.17 29.69
N ALA A 234 -5.58 -15.72 29.84
CA ALA A 234 -4.37 -14.96 30.15
C ALA A 234 -4.03 -13.91 29.07
N ILE A 235 -4.30 -14.21 27.79
CA ILE A 235 -4.05 -13.29 26.66
C ILE A 235 -4.98 -12.09 26.76
N CYS A 236 -6.28 -12.33 26.97
CA CYS A 236 -7.26 -11.26 27.15
C CYS A 236 -7.07 -10.49 28.47
N SER A 237 -6.61 -11.18 29.53
CA SER A 237 -6.23 -10.57 30.81
C SER A 237 -5.10 -9.57 30.65
N SER A 238 -3.97 -10.03 30.11
CA SER A 238 -2.81 -9.21 29.81
C SER A 238 -3.14 -8.07 28.85
N LEU A 239 -3.95 -8.32 27.80
CA LEU A 239 -4.32 -7.28 26.84
C LEU A 239 -5.14 -6.15 27.49
N LEU A 240 -6.07 -6.46 28.40
CA LEU A 240 -6.83 -5.43 29.12
C LEU A 240 -5.95 -4.64 30.10
N GLU A 241 -5.05 -5.32 30.81
CA GLU A 241 -4.09 -4.67 31.72
C GLU A 241 -3.21 -3.69 30.94
N ASN A 242 -2.64 -4.14 29.82
CA ASN A 242 -1.90 -3.28 28.89
C ASN A 242 -2.75 -2.08 28.41
N CYS A 243 -4.03 -2.29 28.08
CA CYS A 243 -4.93 -1.18 27.69
C CYS A 243 -5.15 -0.17 28.84
N PHE A 244 -5.28 -0.63 30.08
CA PHE A 244 -5.39 0.25 31.24
C PHE A 244 -4.09 0.99 31.55
N GLU A 245 -2.95 0.31 31.45
CA GLU A 245 -1.63 0.93 31.56
C GLU A 245 -1.48 2.06 30.55
N ILE A 246 -1.72 1.80 29.26
CA ILE A 246 -1.67 2.80 28.19
C ILE A 246 -2.64 3.96 28.46
N ALA A 247 -3.86 3.69 28.94
CA ALA A 247 -4.82 4.74 29.24
C ALA A 247 -4.39 5.63 30.43
N GLN A 248 -3.78 5.04 31.46
CA GLN A 248 -3.22 5.78 32.60
C GLN A 248 -1.99 6.60 32.19
N GLU A 249 -1.17 6.02 31.34
CA GLU A 249 -0.01 6.61 30.70
C GLU A 249 -0.37 7.86 29.87
N ILE A 250 -1.38 7.77 29.00
CA ILE A 250 -1.89 8.91 28.22
C ILE A 250 -2.40 10.02 29.16
N LYS A 251 -3.07 9.64 30.25
CA LYS A 251 -3.56 10.60 31.25
C LYS A 251 -2.41 11.28 32.01
N ALA A 252 -1.32 10.57 32.30
CA ALA A 252 -0.13 11.13 32.94
C ALA A 252 0.65 12.08 32.00
N ASN A 253 0.68 11.77 30.69
CA ASN A 253 1.26 12.62 29.65
C ASN A 253 0.53 13.97 29.47
N GLU A 254 -0.72 14.10 29.92
CA GLU A 254 -1.43 15.39 29.89
C GLU A 254 -0.77 16.44 30.79
N GLU A 255 -0.03 16.01 31.83
CA GLU A 255 0.60 16.90 32.82
C GLU A 255 2.09 17.16 32.55
N SER A 256 2.78 16.28 31.81
CA SER A 256 4.19 16.46 31.45
C SER A 256 4.42 16.30 29.94
N LYS A 257 4.74 17.41 29.27
CA LYS A 257 5.12 17.46 27.84
C LYS A 257 6.53 16.91 27.57
N ASN A 258 7.00 15.95 28.35
CA ASN A 258 8.40 15.53 28.29
C ASN A 258 8.52 14.17 27.62
N VAL A 259 8.63 14.20 26.29
CA VAL A 259 9.37 13.14 25.58
C VAL A 259 10.77 13.09 26.20
N PRO A 260 11.32 11.92 26.55
CA PRO A 260 12.73 11.83 26.91
C PRO A 260 13.57 12.50 25.83
N GLU A 261 14.45 13.45 26.19
CA GLU A 261 15.22 14.24 25.21
C GLU A 261 16.01 13.36 24.23
N SER A 262 16.38 12.14 24.66
CA SER A 262 17.05 11.13 23.85
C SER A 262 16.16 10.47 22.77
N LEU A 263 14.85 10.32 23.01
CA LEU A 263 13.93 9.63 22.09
C LEU A 263 13.17 10.60 21.17
N LYS A 264 13.15 11.88 21.52
CA LYS A 264 12.48 12.93 20.75
C LYS A 264 12.95 13.01 19.28
N PRO A 265 14.26 12.98 18.95
CA PRO A 265 14.70 13.02 17.56
C PRO A 265 14.23 11.82 16.72
N ILE A 266 14.12 10.63 17.34
CA ILE A 266 13.64 9.42 16.67
C ILE A 266 12.14 9.54 16.39
N TYR A 267 11.37 10.00 17.38
CA TYR A 267 9.94 10.23 17.23
C TYR A 267 9.63 11.28 16.17
N ASP A 268 10.32 12.42 16.20
CA ASP A 268 10.13 13.51 15.24
C ASP A 268 10.42 13.01 13.81
N ARG A 269 11.55 12.30 13.60
CA ARG A 269 11.89 11.70 12.30
C ARG A 269 10.85 10.68 11.82
N LEU A 270 10.30 9.84 12.69
CA LEU A 270 9.24 8.90 12.32
C LEU A 270 7.91 9.60 12.02
N SER A 271 7.59 10.66 12.75
CA SER A 271 6.38 11.45 12.54
C SER A 271 6.44 12.19 11.21
N GLU A 272 7.59 12.77 10.87
CA GLU A 272 7.86 13.39 9.57
C GLU A 272 7.71 12.38 8.42
N ILE A 273 8.39 11.22 8.50
CA ILE A 273 8.28 10.16 7.49
C ILE A 273 6.83 9.71 7.32
N ARG A 274 6.08 9.57 8.42
CA ARG A 274 4.66 9.20 8.38
C ARG A 274 3.85 10.27 7.64
N GLN A 275 4.02 11.54 7.98
CA GLN A 275 3.29 12.64 7.36
C GLN A 275 3.60 12.73 5.85
N GLU A 276 4.86 12.57 5.47
CA GLU A 276 5.28 12.51 4.07
C GLU A 276 4.63 11.33 3.34
N LEU A 277 4.64 10.13 3.93
CA LEU A 277 3.99 8.94 3.35
C LEU A 277 2.46 9.10 3.25
N GLU A 278 1.80 9.71 4.24
CA GLU A 278 0.35 9.98 4.21
C GLU A 278 0.01 11.01 3.10
N ASN A 279 0.81 12.05 2.94
CA ASN A 279 0.67 13.01 1.83
C ASN A 279 0.91 12.33 0.48
N LEU A 280 1.87 11.42 0.40
CA LEU A 280 2.14 10.63 -0.81
C LEU A 280 0.99 9.67 -1.13
N VAL A 281 0.30 9.10 -0.15
CA VAL A 281 -0.90 8.29 -0.41
C VAL A 281 -2.01 9.12 -1.07
N LEU A 282 -2.16 10.39 -0.69
CA LEU A 282 -3.13 11.31 -1.29
C LEU A 282 -2.71 11.78 -2.69
N THR A 283 -1.41 11.98 -2.91
CA THR A 283 -0.86 12.58 -4.14
C THR A 283 -0.20 11.56 -5.09
N HIS A 284 -0.21 10.27 -4.74
CA HIS A 284 0.56 9.17 -5.36
C HIS A 284 0.52 9.19 -6.88
N ARG A 285 -0.65 9.47 -7.44
CA ARG A 285 -0.90 9.45 -8.89
C ARG A 285 -0.05 10.45 -9.67
N TRP A 286 0.41 11.53 -9.06
CA TRP A 286 0.99 12.66 -9.79
C TRP A 286 2.49 12.88 -9.58
N SER A 287 3.05 12.40 -8.46
CA SER A 287 4.38 12.84 -8.03
C SER A 287 5.31 11.70 -7.59
N LEU A 288 4.81 10.47 -7.41
CA LEU A 288 5.63 9.40 -6.87
C LEU A 288 6.24 8.53 -7.98
N ARG A 289 7.56 8.40 -7.94
CA ARG A 289 8.28 7.29 -8.57
C ARG A 289 8.43 6.19 -7.53
N GLU A 290 8.07 4.94 -7.82
CA GLU A 290 8.07 3.84 -6.82
C GLU A 290 9.45 3.65 -6.17
N THR A 291 10.54 3.93 -6.89
CA THR A 291 11.90 3.92 -6.35
C THR A 291 12.15 4.92 -5.20
N ASP A 292 11.35 5.98 -5.06
CA ASP A 292 11.46 6.93 -3.95
C ASP A 292 11.12 6.28 -2.61
N LEU A 293 10.23 5.28 -2.61
CA LEU A 293 9.89 4.47 -1.42
C LEU A 293 11.09 3.81 -0.76
N TRP A 294 12.17 3.58 -1.53
CA TRP A 294 13.41 3.03 -1.01
C TRP A 294 14.05 3.91 0.09
N ASN A 295 14.00 5.24 -0.03
CA ASN A 295 14.62 6.12 0.97
C ASN A 295 13.87 6.04 2.31
N TYR A 296 12.54 5.94 2.24
CA TYR A 296 11.70 5.75 3.42
C TYR A 296 11.94 4.37 4.03
N SER A 297 12.00 3.32 3.21
CA SER A 297 12.30 1.96 3.67
C SER A 297 13.67 1.88 4.36
N LEU A 298 14.70 2.50 3.79
CA LEU A 298 16.04 2.54 4.37
C LEU A 298 16.06 3.33 5.69
N SER A 299 15.43 4.50 5.72
CA SER A 299 15.34 5.32 6.95
C SER A 299 14.61 4.57 8.07
N LEU A 300 13.56 3.81 7.73
CA LEU A 300 12.87 2.96 8.69
C LEU A 300 13.76 1.83 9.19
N GLN A 301 14.49 1.14 8.30
CA GLN A 301 15.44 0.09 8.70
C GLN A 301 16.57 0.63 9.59
N GLU A 302 17.07 1.84 9.34
CA GLU A 302 18.06 2.50 10.21
C GLU A 302 17.50 2.71 11.62
N ILE A 303 16.25 3.15 11.73
CA ILE A 303 15.56 3.35 13.01
C ILE A 303 15.30 2.01 13.70
N ASP A 304 14.96 0.96 12.94
CA ASP A 304 14.74 -0.38 13.48
C ASP A 304 16.03 -0.98 14.08
N LYS A 305 17.18 -0.74 13.44
CA LYS A 305 18.49 -1.15 13.96
C LYS A 305 18.86 -0.48 15.27
N MET A 306 18.24 0.66 15.61
CA MET A 306 18.42 1.31 16.92
C MET A 306 17.61 0.61 18.02
N ARG A 307 16.71 -0.31 17.68
CA ARG A 307 15.97 -1.11 18.65
C ARG A 307 16.78 -2.33 19.07
N ILE A 308 16.75 -2.64 20.36
CA ILE A 308 17.20 -3.92 20.91
C ILE A 308 16.01 -4.52 21.67
N ASP A 309 15.62 -5.75 21.34
CA ASP A 309 14.46 -6.45 21.92
C ASP A 309 13.16 -5.63 21.91
N GLY A 310 12.87 -4.97 20.77
CA GLY A 310 11.64 -4.20 20.57
C GLY A 310 11.58 -2.85 21.29
N LYS A 311 12.67 -2.43 21.95
CA LYS A 311 12.75 -1.16 22.70
C LYS A 311 13.91 -0.28 22.22
N PHE A 312 13.70 1.04 22.24
CA PHE A 312 14.76 2.01 22.00
C PHE A 312 15.57 2.21 23.28
N MET A 313 16.90 2.15 23.15
CA MET A 313 17.81 2.47 24.25
C MET A 313 18.22 3.93 24.21
N ASP A 314 18.65 4.48 25.35
CA ASP A 314 19.26 5.81 25.39
C ASP A 314 20.69 5.80 24.79
N SER A 315 21.31 6.99 24.78
CA SER A 315 22.69 7.19 24.29
C SER A 315 23.76 6.37 25.04
N ASP A 316 23.45 5.87 26.24
CA ASP A 316 24.36 5.14 27.13
C ASP A 316 24.09 3.62 27.14
N GLY A 317 23.15 3.16 26.31
CA GLY A 317 22.77 1.76 26.20
C GLY A 317 21.96 1.24 27.39
N ASN A 318 21.43 2.14 28.22
CA ASN A 318 20.54 1.80 29.30
C ASN A 318 19.08 1.85 28.81
N ARG A 319 18.22 1.11 29.51
CA ARG A 319 16.78 1.31 29.38
C ARG A 319 16.48 2.64 30.06
N PRO A 320 15.93 3.64 29.36
CA PRO A 320 15.48 4.84 30.05
C PRO A 320 14.37 4.42 31.04
N ASP A 321 14.58 4.70 32.33
CA ASP A 321 13.60 4.42 33.38
C ASP A 321 12.50 5.49 33.32
N GLY A 322 11.29 5.08 32.90
CA GLY A 322 10.12 5.93 32.91
C GLY A 322 8.90 5.28 32.27
N GLN A 323 7.74 5.46 32.89
CA GLN A 323 6.41 5.07 32.38
C GLN A 323 6.15 5.65 30.96
N TYR A 324 6.81 6.75 30.64
CA TYR A 324 6.83 7.42 29.34
C TYR A 324 7.44 6.57 28.21
N VAL A 325 8.41 5.71 28.50
CA VAL A 325 9.13 4.91 27.49
C VAL A 325 8.24 3.83 26.89
N GLY A 326 7.25 3.33 27.64
CA GLY A 326 6.23 2.40 27.14
C GLY A 326 5.44 2.99 25.98
N ILE A 327 4.82 4.14 26.21
CA ILE A 327 4.05 4.89 25.19
C ILE A 327 4.93 5.25 24.01
N TYR A 328 6.12 5.83 24.22
CA TYR A 328 6.95 6.31 23.10
C TYR A 328 7.57 5.16 22.32
N SER A 329 8.00 4.09 22.97
CA SER A 329 8.47 2.88 22.29
C SER A 329 7.32 2.24 21.50
N MET A 330 6.11 2.17 22.07
CA MET A 330 4.92 1.63 21.40
C MET A 330 4.42 2.52 20.26
N CYS A 331 4.35 3.84 20.45
CA CYS A 331 3.99 4.81 19.42
C CYS A 331 5.04 4.81 18.30
N SER A 332 6.32 4.77 18.63
CA SER A 332 7.39 4.63 17.63
C SER A 332 7.31 3.28 16.91
N PHE A 333 6.99 2.19 17.62
CA PHE A 333 6.77 0.86 17.05
C PHE A 333 5.58 0.80 16.10
N ILE A 334 4.50 1.49 16.44
CA ILE A 334 3.26 1.48 15.65
C ILE A 334 3.35 2.51 14.52
N CYS A 335 4.03 3.64 14.70
CA CYS A 335 4.40 4.54 13.61
C CYS A 335 5.25 3.79 12.59
N TYR A 336 6.22 2.99 13.04
CA TYR A 336 7.02 2.15 12.16
C TYR A 336 6.16 1.16 11.36
N ALA A 337 5.28 0.39 12.02
CA ALA A 337 4.38 -0.54 11.33
C ALA A 337 3.37 0.15 10.41
N ARG A 338 2.88 1.33 10.80
CA ARG A 338 2.00 2.16 9.98
C ARG A 338 2.75 2.66 8.74
N CYS A 339 4.00 3.07 8.86
CA CYS A 339 4.83 3.47 7.71
C CYS A 339 5.02 2.31 6.73
N TYR A 340 5.31 1.08 7.20
CA TYR A 340 5.35 -0.10 6.31
C TYR A 340 3.98 -0.43 5.72
N GLY A 341 2.90 -0.25 6.48
CA GLY A 341 1.53 -0.40 5.97
C GLY A 341 1.19 0.61 4.88
N LEU A 342 1.64 1.88 5.01
CA LEU A 342 1.49 2.91 3.99
C LEU A 342 2.34 2.57 2.76
N ILE A 343 3.59 2.16 2.94
CA ILE A 343 4.46 1.69 1.84
C ILE A 343 3.79 0.52 1.11
N TYR A 344 3.30 -0.49 1.83
CA TYR A 344 2.61 -1.64 1.23
C TYR A 344 1.34 -1.22 0.48
N ARG A 345 0.56 -0.27 1.02
CA ARG A 345 -0.61 0.27 0.34
C ARG A 345 -0.22 0.99 -0.95
N LEU A 346 0.84 1.80 -0.93
CA LEU A 346 1.37 2.49 -2.09
C LEU A 346 1.84 1.48 -3.16
N LEU A 347 2.61 0.47 -2.76
CA LEU A 347 3.08 -0.61 -3.64
C LEU A 347 1.93 -1.46 -4.20
N SER A 348 0.84 -1.64 -3.45
CA SER A 348 -0.34 -2.38 -3.92
C SER A 348 -1.20 -1.53 -4.85
N SER A 349 -1.12 -0.20 -4.75
CA SER A 349 -1.82 0.75 -5.60
C SER A 349 -1.04 1.15 -6.86
N SER A 350 0.19 0.65 -7.05
CA SER A 350 0.98 0.93 -8.25
C SER A 350 0.29 0.34 -9.49
N GLU A 351 -0.04 1.20 -10.46
CA GLU A 351 -0.60 0.76 -11.73
C GLU A 351 0.49 0.08 -12.57
N PRO A 352 0.19 -0.97 -13.37
CA PRO A 352 1.15 -1.61 -14.28
C PRO A 352 1.44 -0.76 -15.51
N VAL A 353 1.78 0.50 -15.31
CA VAL A 353 2.03 1.49 -16.35
C VAL A 353 3.43 2.05 -16.15
N SER A 354 4.25 1.98 -17.20
CA SER A 354 5.58 2.57 -17.18
C SER A 354 5.54 4.07 -16.90
N GLU A 355 6.59 4.57 -16.25
CA GLU A 355 6.75 6.00 -15.93
C GLU A 355 6.52 6.93 -17.14
N GLU A 356 6.93 6.50 -18.34
CA GLU A 356 6.75 7.25 -19.59
C GLU A 356 5.28 7.45 -19.98
N LEU A 357 4.42 6.46 -19.68
CA LEU A 357 3.00 6.48 -20.01
C LEU A 357 2.12 7.03 -18.89
N MET A 358 2.67 7.16 -17.68
CA MET A 358 1.92 7.62 -16.51
C MET A 358 1.29 9.02 -16.67
N PRO A 359 1.94 10.03 -17.30
CA PRO A 359 1.30 11.31 -17.57
C PRO A 359 0.07 11.19 -18.49
N ILE A 360 0.12 10.28 -19.46
CA ILE A 360 -0.99 10.02 -20.39
C ILE A 360 -2.12 9.28 -19.66
N ALA A 361 -1.79 8.24 -18.89
CA ALA A 361 -2.73 7.49 -18.08
C ALA A 361 -3.47 8.39 -17.07
N ASN A 362 -2.75 9.30 -16.41
CA ASN A 362 -3.33 10.28 -15.49
C ASN A 362 -4.29 11.26 -16.17
N LYS A 363 -3.93 11.73 -17.37
CA LYS A 363 -4.79 12.62 -18.16
C LYS A 363 -6.07 11.89 -18.59
N LEU A 364 -5.97 10.65 -19.09
CA LEU A 364 -7.13 9.83 -19.46
C LEU A 364 -8.01 9.53 -18.25
N ASN A 365 -7.44 9.16 -17.11
CA ASN A 365 -8.21 8.94 -15.88
C ASN A 365 -8.95 10.19 -15.40
N THR A 366 -8.34 11.37 -15.56
CA THR A 366 -8.98 12.64 -15.24
C THR A 366 -10.15 12.91 -16.19
N VAL A 367 -9.94 12.73 -17.50
CA VAL A 367 -11.00 12.86 -18.52
C VAL A 367 -12.13 11.88 -18.23
N LYS A 368 -11.83 10.60 -17.96
CA LYS A 368 -12.80 9.58 -17.59
C LYS A 368 -13.64 10.00 -16.38
N LYS A 369 -13.02 10.53 -15.32
CA LYS A 369 -13.76 11.01 -14.13
C LYS A 369 -14.67 12.19 -14.48
N CYS A 370 -14.15 13.16 -15.22
CA CYS A 370 -14.95 14.30 -15.66
C CYS A 370 -16.14 13.85 -16.51
N LEU A 371 -15.94 12.96 -17.48
CA LEU A 371 -17.02 12.41 -18.32
C LEU A 371 -18.06 11.64 -17.49
N ASN A 372 -17.65 10.87 -16.47
CA ASN A 372 -18.58 10.19 -15.58
C ASN A 372 -19.37 11.16 -14.70
N GLU A 373 -18.76 12.24 -14.20
CA GLU A 373 -19.50 13.26 -13.45
C GLU A 373 -20.47 14.04 -14.36
N VAL A 374 -20.08 14.31 -15.61
CA VAL A 374 -20.99 14.88 -16.63
C VAL A 374 -22.17 13.94 -16.87
N LEU A 375 -21.91 12.63 -17.06
CA LEU A 375 -22.97 11.63 -17.22
C LEU A 375 -23.94 11.58 -16.02
N LYS A 376 -23.43 11.73 -14.79
CA LYS A 376 -24.27 11.73 -13.57
C LYS A 376 -25.09 13.00 -13.40
N ILE A 377 -24.57 14.16 -13.79
CA ILE A 377 -25.23 15.45 -13.57
C ILE A 377 -26.50 15.55 -14.42
N GLY A 378 -26.53 14.92 -15.61
CA GLY A 378 -27.73 14.74 -16.45
C GLY A 378 -28.41 16.05 -16.83
N GLY A 379 -28.22 16.52 -18.06
CA GLY A 379 -28.91 17.70 -18.59
C GLY A 379 -28.76 17.81 -20.10
N PRO A 380 -29.47 18.75 -20.75
CA PRO A 380 -29.30 19.01 -22.17
C PRO A 380 -27.91 19.61 -22.39
N TRP A 381 -26.95 18.77 -22.76
CA TRP A 381 -25.59 19.18 -23.05
C TRP A 381 -25.55 19.82 -24.44
N ASN A 382 -24.79 20.90 -24.61
CA ASN A 382 -24.53 21.43 -25.93
C ASN A 382 -23.32 20.68 -26.53
N PRO A 383 -23.29 20.32 -27.83
CA PRO A 383 -22.12 19.70 -28.46
C PRO A 383 -20.79 20.41 -28.22
N ARG A 384 -20.83 21.71 -27.88
CA ARG A 384 -19.67 22.52 -27.47
C ARG A 384 -19.06 22.12 -26.13
N ASP A 385 -19.84 21.58 -25.19
CA ASP A 385 -19.37 21.21 -23.85
C ASP A 385 -18.53 19.91 -23.87
N LEU A 386 -18.72 19.07 -24.90
CA LEU A 386 -17.92 17.86 -25.14
C LEU A 386 -16.60 18.14 -25.87
N TYR A 387 -16.47 19.29 -26.53
CA TYR A 387 -15.30 19.64 -27.34
C TYR A 387 -13.97 19.61 -26.58
N PRO A 388 -13.86 20.12 -25.32
CA PRO A 388 -12.61 20.05 -24.56
C PRO A 388 -12.13 18.61 -24.31
N TYR A 389 -13.05 17.65 -24.12
CA TYR A 389 -12.72 16.25 -23.91
C TYR A 389 -12.29 15.57 -25.22
N GLN A 390 -13.00 15.84 -26.32
CA GLN A 390 -12.63 15.34 -27.65
C GLN A 390 -11.26 15.88 -28.09
N LEU A 391 -10.99 17.17 -27.87
CA LEU A 391 -9.70 17.77 -28.16
C LEU A 391 -8.58 17.14 -27.31
N ALA A 392 -8.84 16.88 -26.02
CA ALA A 392 -7.87 16.22 -25.14
C ALA A 392 -7.56 14.79 -25.59
N LEU A 393 -8.57 14.02 -26.02
CA LEU A 393 -8.37 12.68 -26.57
C LEU A 393 -7.59 12.73 -27.88
N HIS A 394 -7.96 13.62 -28.80
CA HIS A 394 -7.24 13.80 -30.07
C HIS A 394 -5.77 14.21 -29.83
N GLN A 395 -5.49 15.08 -28.85
CA GLN A 395 -4.12 15.42 -28.46
C GLN A 395 -3.33 14.21 -27.93
N ILE A 396 -3.99 13.27 -27.25
CA ILE A 396 -3.35 12.04 -26.80
C ILE A 396 -3.13 11.09 -27.98
N GLU A 397 -4.10 10.95 -28.88
CA GLU A 397 -3.99 10.10 -30.07
C GLU A 397 -2.93 10.58 -31.04
N SER A 398 -2.79 11.89 -31.24
CA SER A 398 -1.74 12.47 -32.09
C SER A 398 -0.31 12.19 -31.60
N ARG A 399 -0.14 11.77 -30.34
CA ARG A 399 1.15 11.30 -29.81
C ARG A 399 1.44 9.83 -30.16
N ARG A 400 0.47 9.09 -30.70
CA ARG A 400 0.65 7.71 -31.14
C ARG A 400 1.36 7.68 -32.49
N LYS A 401 2.17 6.66 -32.68
CA LYS A 401 2.75 6.28 -33.98
C LYS A 401 2.41 4.81 -34.23
N ASP A 402 1.84 4.50 -35.38
CA ASP A 402 1.39 3.15 -35.75
C ASP A 402 0.48 2.47 -34.71
N GLY A 403 -0.44 3.25 -34.13
CA GLY A 403 -1.39 2.74 -33.12
C GLY A 403 -0.74 2.34 -31.79
N LYS A 404 0.49 2.78 -31.49
CA LYS A 404 1.16 2.54 -30.20
C LYS A 404 1.80 3.83 -29.68
N PHE A 405 1.93 3.96 -28.36
CA PHE A 405 2.76 5.02 -27.78
C PHE A 405 4.21 4.55 -27.81
N ILE A 406 5.08 5.28 -28.51
CA ILE A 406 6.50 4.95 -28.62
C ILE A 406 7.27 5.82 -27.63
N GLY A 407 8.14 5.19 -26.83
CA GLY A 407 9.03 5.88 -25.91
C GLY A 407 10.10 6.70 -26.65
N ILE A 408 10.87 7.51 -25.91
CA ILE A 408 11.89 8.41 -26.47
C ILE A 408 12.95 7.63 -27.27
N ASP A 409 13.20 6.38 -26.90
CA ASP A 409 14.20 5.48 -27.51
C ASP A 409 13.67 4.59 -28.65
N GLY A 410 12.39 4.74 -29.04
CA GLY A 410 11.79 3.87 -30.06
C GLY A 410 11.27 2.51 -29.54
N THR A 411 11.45 2.22 -28.25
CA THR A 411 10.90 1.03 -27.60
C THR A 411 9.42 1.22 -27.27
N ILE A 412 8.66 0.12 -27.16
CA ILE A 412 7.26 0.14 -26.72
C ILE A 412 7.25 0.07 -25.18
N PRO A 413 6.84 1.13 -24.47
CA PRO A 413 6.77 1.12 -23.01
C PRO A 413 5.69 0.16 -22.49
N GLU A 414 5.82 -0.34 -21.27
CA GLU A 414 4.86 -1.25 -20.67
C GLU A 414 3.61 -0.51 -20.17
N GLY A 415 2.46 -1.20 -20.17
CA GLY A 415 1.16 -0.62 -19.79
C GLY A 415 0.33 -0.08 -20.96
N GLN A 416 0.76 -0.26 -22.20
CA GLN A 416 0.02 0.15 -23.41
C GLN A 416 -1.43 -0.33 -23.40
N GLY A 417 -1.66 -1.61 -23.09
CA GLY A 417 -3.00 -2.19 -23.09
C GLY A 417 -3.94 -1.47 -22.12
N ILE A 418 -3.44 -1.01 -20.98
CA ILE A 418 -4.22 -0.29 -19.97
C ILE A 418 -4.55 1.12 -20.46
N VAL A 419 -3.56 1.83 -21.00
CA VAL A 419 -3.76 3.16 -21.59
C VAL A 419 -4.71 3.12 -22.79
N MET A 420 -4.63 2.06 -23.60
CA MET A 420 -5.54 1.84 -24.72
C MET A 420 -6.95 1.53 -24.25
N ALA A 421 -7.11 0.67 -23.25
CA ALA A 421 -8.40 0.39 -22.65
C ALA A 421 -9.04 1.68 -22.08
N HIS A 422 -8.28 2.48 -21.32
CA HIS A 422 -8.79 3.75 -20.80
C HIS A 422 -9.14 4.76 -21.88
N LEU A 423 -8.40 4.78 -22.99
CA LEU A 423 -8.76 5.63 -24.11
C LEU A 423 -10.06 5.15 -24.77
N ASN A 424 -10.20 3.86 -25.04
CA ASN A 424 -11.43 3.29 -25.60
C ASN A 424 -12.63 3.56 -24.68
N GLU A 425 -12.49 3.32 -23.37
CA GLU A 425 -13.52 3.67 -22.38
C GLU A 425 -13.89 5.17 -22.42
N CYS A 426 -12.93 6.07 -22.65
CA CYS A 426 -13.24 7.50 -22.80
C CYS A 426 -13.98 7.81 -24.10
N HIS A 427 -13.68 7.12 -25.21
CA HIS A 427 -14.43 7.26 -26.45
C HIS A 427 -15.85 6.71 -26.33
N GLU A 428 -16.01 5.53 -25.73
CA GLU A 428 -17.31 4.92 -25.40
C GLU A 428 -18.14 5.85 -24.51
N LEU A 429 -17.54 6.47 -23.48
CA LEU A 429 -18.23 7.45 -22.63
C LEU A 429 -18.70 8.68 -23.40
N ILE A 430 -17.92 9.15 -24.38
CA ILE A 430 -18.32 10.29 -25.22
C ILE A 430 -19.44 9.88 -26.18
N GLU A 431 -19.41 8.66 -26.72
CA GLU A 431 -20.44 8.13 -27.61
C GLU A 431 -21.77 7.98 -26.85
N MET A 432 -21.76 7.35 -25.66
CA MET A 432 -22.94 7.28 -24.80
C MET A 432 -23.50 8.65 -24.43
N LEU A 433 -22.63 9.65 -24.18
CA LEU A 433 -23.08 11.02 -23.91
C LEU A 433 -23.73 11.66 -25.13
N LYS A 434 -23.25 11.39 -26.34
CA LYS A 434 -23.89 11.87 -27.58
C LYS A 434 -25.24 11.21 -27.81
N GLU A 435 -25.33 9.89 -27.64
CA GLU A 435 -26.60 9.16 -27.74
C GLU A 435 -27.64 9.72 -26.76
N SER A 436 -27.25 9.98 -25.50
CA SER A 436 -28.16 10.60 -24.52
C SER A 436 -28.57 12.04 -24.86
N MET A 437 -27.80 12.74 -25.68
CA MET A 437 -28.15 14.08 -26.16
C MET A 437 -29.09 14.02 -27.35
N ASP A 438 -28.89 13.06 -28.25
CA ASP A 438 -29.74 12.85 -29.42
C ASP A 438 -31.14 12.37 -28.99
N GLU A 439 -31.23 11.47 -28.00
CA GLU A 439 -32.51 11.04 -27.40
C GLU A 439 -33.27 12.18 -26.71
N ALA A 440 -32.57 13.13 -26.09
CA ALA A 440 -33.20 14.28 -25.44
C ALA A 440 -33.63 15.39 -26.43
N GLY A 441 -33.17 15.33 -27.67
CA GLY A 441 -33.54 16.27 -28.74
C GLY A 441 -34.77 15.85 -29.53
N GLU A 442 -35.15 14.57 -29.49
CA GLU A 442 -36.35 14.05 -30.19
C GLU A 442 -37.66 14.31 -29.42
N ASP A 443 -37.62 14.62 -28.12
CA ASP A 443 -38.82 14.90 -27.30
C ASP A 443 -39.35 16.35 -27.42
N ASP A 444 -38.60 17.28 -28.04
CA ASP A 444 -38.95 18.72 -28.11
C ASP A 444 -39.46 19.18 -29.50
N ASP A 445 -39.50 18.31 -30.52
CA ASP A 445 -39.87 18.66 -31.91
C ASP A 445 -41.34 18.31 -32.30
N ASP A 446 -42.17 17.86 -31.36
CA ASP A 446 -43.57 17.42 -31.60
C ASP A 446 -44.66 18.47 -31.21
N GLU A 447 -44.34 19.78 -31.16
CA GLU A 447 -45.36 20.85 -31.21
C GLU A 447 -45.45 21.43 -32.63
N GLU A 448 -46.07 20.65 -33.53
CA GLU A 448 -46.47 21.10 -34.86
C GLU A 448 -47.56 22.19 -34.74
N TYR A 449 -47.29 23.35 -35.35
CA TYR A 449 -48.17 24.51 -35.43
C TYR A 449 -49.44 24.20 -36.25
N ASP A 450 -50.60 24.04 -35.61
CA ASP A 450 -51.91 24.16 -36.28
C ASP A 450 -52.26 25.65 -36.45
N ASP A 451 -52.02 26.19 -37.65
CA ASP A 451 -52.55 27.47 -38.14
C ASP A 451 -53.77 27.19 -39.02
N ASP A 452 -54.95 27.08 -38.40
CA ASP A 452 -56.23 26.88 -39.08
C ASP A 452 -56.69 28.19 -39.77
N GLU A 453 -56.45 28.29 -41.09
CA GLU A 453 -57.11 29.25 -41.98
C GLU A 453 -58.58 28.83 -42.24
N GLU A 454 -59.53 29.52 -41.61
CA GLU A 454 -60.97 29.43 -41.93
C GLU A 454 -61.28 30.11 -43.28
N GLU A 455 -61.44 29.33 -44.36
CA GLU A 455 -62.13 29.80 -45.58
C GLU A 455 -63.65 29.51 -45.50
N GLU A 456 -64.43 30.59 -45.37
CA GLU A 456 -65.89 30.62 -45.46
C GLU A 456 -66.40 30.19 -46.86
N SER A 457 -67.13 29.07 -46.94
CA SER A 457 -67.87 28.69 -48.13
C SER A 457 -69.19 29.46 -48.24
N CYS A 458 -69.28 30.35 -49.22
CA CYS A 458 -70.49 31.07 -49.61
C CYS A 458 -71.26 30.31 -50.70
N SER A 459 -72.48 29.84 -50.40
CA SER A 459 -73.54 29.66 -51.41
C SER A 459 -74.91 29.54 -50.74
N ASP A 460 -75.77 30.53 -50.91
CA ASP A 460 -77.09 30.29 -51.51
C ASP A 460 -77.71 31.60 -52.00
N ALA A 461 -78.28 31.51 -53.19
CA ALA A 461 -78.86 32.60 -53.97
C ALA A 461 -80.38 32.57 -53.89
N GLU A 462 -81.02 33.71 -53.66
CA GLU A 462 -82.40 33.95 -54.11
C GLU A 462 -82.55 35.40 -54.64
N THR A 463 -82.82 35.49 -55.94
CA THR A 463 -83.48 36.60 -56.65
C THR A 463 -85.02 36.48 -56.42
N PRO A 464 -85.95 37.37 -56.85
CA PRO A 464 -85.84 38.36 -57.92
C PRO A 464 -86.61 39.70 -57.77
N SER A 465 -86.30 40.64 -58.67
CA SER A 465 -87.17 41.60 -59.42
C SER A 465 -86.57 42.99 -59.53
#